data_AF-A0A837HMZ2-F1
#
_entry.id   AF-A0A837HMZ2-F1
#
_cell.length_a   1.000
_cell.length_b   1.000
_cell.length_c   1.000
_cell.angle_alpha   90.00
_cell.angle_beta   90.00
_cell.angle_gamma   90.00
#
_symmetry.space_group_name_H-M   'P 1'
#
loop_
_entity.id
_entity.type
_entity.pdbx_description
1 polymer ?
#
loop_
_entity_poly.entity_id
_entity_poly.type
_entity_poly.pdbx_seq_one_letter_code
_entity_poly.pdbx_strand_id
1 'polypeptide(L)' 'MTSGFGLVAALAWNEVIKEFIENYIKPIFGEQSGMISSLIYAVFITLLAVGVTYNLSKIAGKDKKD' A
#
# COMPACT_ATOMS: atom_id res chain seq x y z
N MET A 1 14.43 -4.87 21.26
CA MET A 1 13.79 -5.99 20.53
C MET A 1 12.66 -5.53 19.58
N THR A 2 12.15 -4.31 19.72
CA THR A 2 10.97 -3.82 18.98
C THR A 2 11.25 -3.31 17.56
N SER A 3 12.49 -2.87 17.27
CA SER A 3 12.84 -2.27 15.98
C SER A 3 12.92 -3.26 14.80
N GLY A 4 13.13 -4.56 15.08
CA GLY A 4 13.22 -5.59 14.04
C GLY A 4 11.86 -5.92 13.40
N PHE A 5 10.77 -5.80 14.16
CA PHE A 5 9.42 -6.08 13.66
C PHE A 5 8.95 -5.05 12.63
N GLY A 6 9.38 -3.79 12.73
CA GLY A 6 9.06 -2.77 11.72
C GLY A 6 9.63 -3.10 10.35
N LEU A 7 10.85 -3.65 10.29
CA LEU A 7 11.49 -4.06 9.03
C LEU A 7 10.77 -5.27 8.41
N VAL A 8 10.41 -6.26 9.24
CA VAL A 8 9.66 -7.45 8.79
C VAL A 8 8.26 -7.06 8.32
N ALA A 9 7.58 -6.16 9.03
CA ALA A 9 6.26 -5.66 8.64
C ALA A 9 6.31 -4.90 7.30
N ALA A 10 7.33 -4.06 7.11
CA ALA A 10 7.55 -3.35 5.85
C ALA A 10 7.81 -4.33 4.68
N LEU A 11 8.62 -5.37 4.91
CA LEU A 11 8.90 -6.41 3.92
C LEU A 11 7.64 -7.23 3.58
N ALA A 12 6.90 -7.69 4.59
CA ALA A 12 5.68 -8.47 4.40
C ALA A 12 4.60 -7.66 3.65
N TRP A 13 4.45 -6.38 3.99
CA TRP A 13 3.49 -5.51 3.31
C TRP A 13 3.87 -5.29 1.84
N ASN A 14 5.17 -5.10 1.55
CA ASN A 14 5.66 -4.95 0.18
C ASN A 14 5.35 -6.20 -0.67
N GLU A 15 5.56 -7.40 -0.12
CA GLU A 15 5.24 -8.65 -0.82
C GLU A 15 3.74 -8.82 -1.07
N VAL A 16 2.88 -8.54 -0.07
CA VAL A 16 1.42 -8.62 -0.23
C VAL A 16 0.91 -7.72 -1.36
N ILE A 17 1.44 -6.50 -1.47
CA ILE A 17 1.05 -5.56 -2.52
C ILE A 17 1.45 -6.10 -3.90
N LYS A 18 2.66 -6.64 -4.03
CA LYS A 18 3.15 -7.20 -5.30
C LYS A 18 2.29 -8.37 -5.75
N GLU A 19 2.04 -9.34 -4.87
CA GLU A 19 1.20 -10.50 -5.18
C GLU A 19 -0.22 -10.09 -5.54
N PHE A 20 -0.80 -9.12 -4.83
CA PHE A 20 -2.13 -8.60 -5.15
C PHE A 20 -2.16 -8.03 -6.57
N ILE A 21 -1.16 -7.24 -6.94
CA ILE A 21 -1.12 -6.60 -8.26
C ILE A 21 -0.83 -7.63 -9.36
N GLU A 22 0.05 -8.59 -9.10
CA GLU A 22 0.34 -9.66 -10.03
C GLU A 22 -0.86 -10.58 -10.29
N ASN A 23 -1.60 -10.95 -9.25
CA ASN A 23 -2.71 -11.90 -9.36
C ASN A 23 -4.04 -11.23 -9.74
N TYR A 24 -4.28 -9.98 -9.32
CA TYR A 24 -5.58 -9.32 -9.53
C TYR A 24 -5.52 -8.20 -10.57
N ILE A 25 -4.41 -7.48 -10.71
CA ILE A 25 -4.33 -6.33 -11.63
C ILE A 25 -3.74 -6.74 -12.98
N LYS A 26 -2.58 -7.41 -13.04
CA LYS A 26 -1.95 -7.82 -14.33
C LYS A 26 -2.90 -8.59 -15.27
N PRO A 27 -3.66 -9.61 -14.85
CA PRO A 27 -4.54 -10.35 -15.76
C PRO A 27 -5.72 -9.53 -16.29
N ILE A 28 -6.15 -8.47 -15.59
CA ILE A 28 -7.20 -7.57 -16.05
C ILE A 28 -6.70 -6.66 -17.18
N PHE A 29 -5.42 -6.26 -17.15
CA PHE A 29 -4.85 -5.28 -18.09
C PHE A 29 -3.97 -5.89 -19.22
N GLY A 30 -3.72 -7.20 -19.16
CA GLY A 30 -3.00 -7.96 -20.19
C GLY A 30 -1.47 -7.82 -20.14
N GLU A 31 -0.74 -8.86 -20.60
CA GLU A 31 0.73 -8.96 -20.56
C GLU A 31 1.49 -7.82 -21.28
N GLN A 32 0.87 -7.17 -22.26
CA GLN A 32 1.52 -6.11 -23.05
C GLN A 32 1.56 -4.75 -22.33
N SER A 33 0.94 -4.64 -21.17
CA SER A 33 0.72 -3.40 -20.42
C SER A 33 1.67 -3.22 -19.23
N GLY A 34 2.89 -3.77 -19.26
CA GLY A 34 3.84 -3.74 -18.11
C GLY A 34 4.13 -2.33 -17.53
N MET A 35 4.01 -1.28 -18.35
CA MET A 35 4.11 0.11 -17.89
C MET A 35 2.81 0.61 -17.24
N ILE A 36 1.65 0.23 -17.79
CA ILE A 36 0.33 0.59 -17.24
C ILE A 36 0.10 -0.14 -15.91
N SER A 37 0.55 -1.39 -15.77
CA SER A 37 0.50 -2.11 -14.49
C SER A 37 1.35 -1.42 -13.42
N SER A 38 2.51 -0.88 -13.79
CA SER A 38 3.40 -0.14 -12.89
C SER A 38 2.84 1.23 -12.49
N LEU A 39 2.11 1.90 -13.40
CA LEU A 39 1.39 3.14 -13.10
C LEU A 39 0.20 2.90 -12.17
N ILE A 40 -0.60 1.88 -12.43
CA ILE A 40 -1.71 1.48 -11.55
C ILE A 40 -1.17 1.08 -10.17
N TYR A 41 -0.06 0.33 -10.12
CA TYR A 41 0.68 0.05 -8.89
C TYR A 41 0.99 1.34 -8.12
N ALA A 42 1.62 2.31 -8.77
CA ALA A 42 2.05 3.55 -8.12
C ALA A 42 0.84 4.36 -7.59
N VAL A 43 -0.22 4.49 -8.40
CA VAL A 43 -1.44 5.22 -8.01
C VAL A 43 -2.16 4.53 -6.87
N PHE A 44 -2.35 3.21 -6.96
CA PHE A 44 -3.06 2.44 -5.94
C PHE A 44 -2.32 2.48 -4.61
N ILE A 45 -1.00 2.33 -4.63
CA ILE A 45 -0.19 2.43 -3.42
C ILE A 45 -0.20 3.83 -2.81
N THR A 46 -0.18 4.87 -3.65
CA THR A 46 -0.25 6.25 -3.17
C THR A 46 -1.59 6.52 -2.49
N LEU A 47 -2.70 6.05 -3.08
CA LEU A 47 -4.04 6.19 -2.49
C LEU A 47 -4.17 5.41 -1.17
N LEU A 48 -3.64 4.19 -1.10
CA LEU A 48 -3.63 3.40 0.13
C LEU A 48 -2.81 4.10 1.22
N ALA A 49 -1.60 4.56 0.89
CA ALA A 49 -0.72 5.24 1.85
C ALA A 49 -1.36 6.54 2.37
N VAL A 50 -1.92 7.37 1.48
CA VAL A 50 -2.62 8.60 1.86
C VAL A 50 -3.88 8.26 2.66
N GLY A 51 -4.64 7.24 2.27
CA GLY A 51 -5.84 6.80 2.98
C GLY A 51 -5.54 6.34 4.40
N VAL A 52 -4.52 5.49 4.59
CA VAL A 52 -4.09 5.04 5.92
C VAL A 52 -3.58 6.22 6.75
N THR A 53 -2.69 7.05 6.19
CA THR A 53 -2.12 8.21 6.88
C THR A 53 -3.20 9.22 7.26
N TYR A 54 -4.15 9.49 6.37
CA TYR A 54 -5.28 10.39 6.61
C TYR A 54 -6.22 9.87 7.69
N ASN A 55 -6.60 8.58 7.64
CA ASN A 55 -7.43 7.98 8.68
C ASN A 55 -6.72 7.96 10.03
N LEU A 56 -5.41 7.69 10.04
CA LEU A 56 -4.61 7.70 11.26
C LEU A 56 -4.48 9.11 11.83
N SER A 57 -4.24 10.14 10.99
CA SER A 57 -4.27 11.55 11.40
C SER A 57 -5.63 11.98 11.94
N LYS A 58 -6.73 11.46 11.37
CA LYS A 58 -8.09 11.75 11.85
C LYS A 58 -8.37 11.12 13.21
N ILE A 59 -7.91 9.89 13.45
CA ILE A 59 -8.05 9.20 14.73
C ILE A 59 -7.15 9.87 15.78
N ALA A 60 -5.86 10.05 15.48
CA ALA A 60 -4.89 10.69 16.37
C ALA A 60 -5.16 12.19 16.62
N GLY A 61 -5.86 12.85 15.71
CA GLY A 61 -6.34 14.23 15.88
C GLY A 61 -7.61 14.34 16.72
N LYS A 62 -8.42 13.27 16.80
CA LYS A 62 -9.60 13.22 17.68
C LYS A 62 -9.21 13.11 19.15
N ASP A 63 -8.05 12.54 19.48
CA ASP A 63 -7.52 12.49 20.85
C ASP A 63 -6.97 13.84 21.36
N LYS A 64 -6.82 14.86 20.50
CA LYS A 64 -6.39 16.22 20.91
C LYS A 64 -7.55 17.18 21.19
N LYS A 65 -8.77 16.67 21.26
CA LYS A 65 -9.95 17.48 21.58
C LYS A 65 -10.56 17.01 22.91
N ASP A 66 -9.76 17.02 23.95
CA ASP A 66 -10.14 17.12 25.37
C ASP A 66 -9.01 17.81 26.14
#